data_AF-A0A834CZL1-F1
#
_entry.id   AF-A0A834CZL1-F1
#
_cell.length_a   1.000
_cell.length_b   1.000
_cell.length_c   1.000
_cell.angle_alpha   90.00
_cell.angle_beta   90.00
_cell.angle_gamma   90.00
#
_symmetry.space_group_name_H-M   'P 1'
#
loop_
_entity.id
_entity.type
_entity.pdbx_description
1 polymer ?
#
loop_
_entity_poly.entity_id
_entity_poly.type
_entity_poly.pdbx_seq_one_letter_code
_entity_poly.pdbx_strand_id
1 'polypeptide(L)'
;TRTLRLRHNRSRSFSPRRSEKITESVSVEMGLGFVVGVFGVLILAHAAYSTIQYRGLLKITEEEFSGPPMNVVAELLLGLVFCMWAGLTVPGKFLSILPDSEENRIVSLPANLDFMSFNHRGKVFPKELDVKLKL
;
A
#
# COMPACT_ATOMS: atom_id res chain seq x y z
N THR A 1 -37.86 -5.90 -51.46
CA THR A 1 -36.41 -6.14 -51.55
C THR A 1 -35.78 -5.89 -50.20
N ARG A 2 -35.25 -6.95 -49.58
CA ARG A 2 -34.30 -7.02 -48.45
C ARG A 2 -34.52 -6.15 -47.19
N THR A 3 -35.04 -6.84 -46.17
CA THR A 3 -34.82 -6.67 -44.73
C THR A 3 -33.34 -6.65 -44.34
N LEU A 4 -32.84 -5.60 -43.66
CA LEU A 4 -31.58 -5.60 -42.90
C LEU A 4 -31.59 -4.39 -41.95
N ARG A 5 -31.16 -4.41 -40.69
CA ARG A 5 -30.73 -5.44 -39.75
C ARG A 5 -30.61 -4.69 -38.41
N LEU A 6 -31.40 -5.05 -37.40
CA LEU A 6 -31.30 -4.52 -36.04
C LEU A 6 -29.85 -4.69 -35.53
N ARG A 7 -29.18 -3.58 -35.26
CA ARG A 7 -27.82 -3.58 -34.71
C ARG A 7 -27.94 -3.84 -33.20
N HIS A 8 -27.76 -5.10 -32.84
CA HIS A 8 -27.74 -5.56 -31.46
C HIS A 8 -26.64 -4.81 -30.69
N ASN A 9 -27.08 -3.94 -29.77
CA ASN A 9 -26.22 -3.25 -28.82
C ASN A 9 -25.64 -4.29 -27.85
N ARG A 10 -24.43 -4.77 -28.16
CA ARG A 10 -23.69 -5.69 -27.29
C ARG A 10 -23.06 -4.85 -26.18
N SER A 11 -23.82 -4.67 -25.10
CA SER A 11 -23.30 -4.20 -23.81
C SER A 11 -22.10 -5.07 -23.44
N ARG A 12 -20.89 -4.54 -23.63
CA ARG A 12 -19.69 -5.13 -23.06
C ARG A 12 -19.85 -5.00 -21.56
N SER A 13 -20.16 -6.12 -20.89
CA SER A 13 -20.12 -6.21 -19.44
C SER A 13 -18.71 -5.82 -18.99
N PHE A 14 -18.57 -4.60 -18.49
CA PHE A 14 -17.38 -4.17 -17.77
C PHE A 14 -17.29 -5.07 -16.54
N SER A 15 -16.36 -6.03 -16.55
CA SER A 15 -16.15 -6.95 -15.44
C SER A 15 -15.26 -6.26 -14.40
N PRO A 16 -15.78 -5.82 -13.23
CA PRO A 16 -14.99 -5.08 -12.25
C PRO A 16 -14.07 -6.00 -11.40
N ARG A 17 -14.05 -7.30 -11.70
CA ARG A 17 -13.50 -8.37 -10.85
C ARG A 17 -12.02 -8.31 -10.53
N ARG A 18 -11.18 -7.54 -11.23
CA ARG A 18 -9.73 -7.49 -10.96
C ARG A 18 -9.36 -6.35 -10.02
N SER A 19 -9.94 -5.16 -10.19
CA SER A 19 -9.68 -4.03 -9.30
C SER A 19 -10.21 -4.31 -7.90
N GLU A 20 -11.44 -4.83 -7.80
CA GLU A 20 -12.11 -5.12 -6.53
C GLU A 20 -11.34 -6.13 -5.69
N LYS A 21 -10.84 -7.22 -6.31
CA LYS A 21 -10.00 -8.23 -5.65
C LYS A 21 -8.67 -7.67 -5.15
N ILE A 22 -8.06 -6.74 -5.89
CA ILE A 22 -6.80 -6.12 -5.50
C ILE A 22 -7.04 -5.21 -4.29
N THR A 23 -8.07 -4.36 -4.32
CA THR A 23 -8.43 -3.51 -3.17
C THR A 23 -8.81 -4.31 -1.93
N GLU A 24 -9.51 -5.43 -2.10
CA GLU A 24 -9.88 -6.32 -0.99
C GLU A 24 -8.64 -6.99 -0.39
N SER A 25 -7.74 -7.51 -1.23
CA SER A 25 -6.46 -8.09 -0.77
C SER A 25 -5.57 -7.07 -0.06
N VAL A 26 -5.47 -5.84 -0.58
CA VAL A 26 -4.66 -4.77 0.01
C VAL A 26 -5.25 -4.31 1.35
N SER A 27 -6.57 -4.29 1.48
CA SER A 27 -7.26 -3.93 2.73
C SER A 27 -7.06 -4.99 3.82
N VAL A 28 -7.07 -6.28 3.47
CA VAL A 28 -6.78 -7.38 4.40
C VAL A 28 -5.32 -7.34 4.86
N GLU A 29 -4.37 -7.10 3.94
CA GLU A 29 -2.95 -6.96 4.25
C GLU A 29 -2.68 -5.77 5.20
N MET A 30 -3.31 -4.62 4.95
CA MET A 30 -3.21 -3.43 5.82
C MET A 30 -3.78 -3.70 7.23
N GLY A 31 -4.91 -4.40 7.31
CA GLY A 31 -5.51 -4.77 8.59
C GLY A 31 -4.63 -5.74 9.39
N LEU A 32 -4.04 -6.73 8.72
CA LEU A 32 -3.13 -7.70 9.33
C LEU A 32 -1.85 -7.03 9.84
N GLY A 33 -1.23 -6.16 9.04
CA GLY A 33 -0.04 -5.40 9.43
C GLY A 33 -0.27 -4.55 10.68
N PHE A 34 -1.44 -3.90 10.78
CA PHE A 34 -1.81 -3.14 11.96
C PHE A 34 -1.96 -4.00 13.22
N VAL A 35 -2.65 -5.15 13.12
CA VAL A 35 -2.80 -6.09 14.26
C VAL A 35 -1.45 -6.60 14.73
N VAL A 36 -0.59 -7.03 13.81
CA VAL A 36 0.78 -7.47 14.12
C VAL A 36 1.58 -6.36 14.79
N GLY A 37 1.41 -5.10 14.35
CA GLY A 37 2.03 -3.94 14.96
C GLY A 37 1.60 -3.71 16.41
N VAL A 38 0.29 -3.80 16.70
CA VAL A 38 -0.23 -3.68 18.07
C VAL A 38 0.36 -4.77 18.98
N PHE A 39 0.40 -6.02 18.52
CA PHE A 39 1.05 -7.11 19.26
C PHE A 39 2.55 -6.86 19.46
N GLY A 40 3.26 -6.36 18.45
CA GLY A 40 4.67 -6.00 18.56
C GLY A 40 4.93 -4.95 19.65
N VAL A 41 4.10 -3.90 19.71
CA VAL A 41 4.21 -2.85 20.75
C VAL A 41 3.89 -3.40 22.15
N LEU A 42 2.88 -4.27 22.27
CA LEU A 42 2.54 -4.90 23.55
C LEU A 42 3.69 -5.78 24.08
N ILE A 43 4.32 -6.58 23.21
CA ILE A 43 5.49 -7.39 23.56
C ILE A 43 6.66 -6.49 23.97
N LEU A 44 6.89 -5.39 23.25
CA LEU A 44 7.96 -4.45 23.57
C LEU A 44 7.72 -3.74 24.91
N ALA A 45 6.47 -3.39 25.22
CA ALA A 45 6.08 -2.81 26.51
C ALA A 45 6.27 -3.83 27.65
N HIS A 46 5.94 -5.10 27.42
CA HIS A 46 6.18 -6.18 28.37
C HIS A 46 7.68 -6.33 28.68
N ALA A 47 8.51 -6.42 27.64
CA ALA A 47 9.97 -6.50 27.79
C ALA A 47 10.53 -5.28 28.55
N ALA A 48 10.05 -4.08 28.23
CA ALA A 48 10.43 -2.86 28.94
C ALA A 48 10.06 -2.92 30.42
N TYR A 49 8.82 -3.33 30.75
CA TYR A 49 8.39 -3.50 32.14
C TYR A 49 9.25 -4.52 32.89
N SER A 50 9.53 -5.68 32.30
CA SER A 50 10.39 -6.71 32.89
C SER A 50 11.80 -6.20 33.17
N THR A 51 12.41 -5.41 32.28
CA THR A 51 13.73 -4.81 32.55
C THR A 51 13.71 -3.77 33.68
N ILE A 52 12.65 -2.95 33.76
CA ILE A 52 12.50 -1.93 34.80
C ILE A 52 12.30 -2.60 36.16
N GLN A 53 11.44 -3.61 36.24
CA GLN A 53 11.19 -4.38 37.44
C GLN A 53 12.47 -5.11 37.91
N TYR A 54 13.17 -5.78 36.99
CA TYR A 54 14.44 -6.44 37.28
C TYR A 54 15.46 -5.44 37.84
N ARG A 55 15.61 -4.27 37.22
CA ARG A 55 16.50 -3.21 37.72
C ARG A 55 16.07 -2.66 39.09
N GLY A 56 14.78 -2.62 39.37
CA GLY A 56 14.24 -2.24 40.67
C GLY A 56 14.60 -3.25 41.76
N LEU A 57 14.51 -4.55 41.47
CA LEU A 57 14.88 -5.62 42.39
C LEU A 57 16.38 -5.58 42.74
N LEU A 58 17.25 -5.42 41.75
CA LEU A 58 18.70 -5.35 41.99
C LEU A 58 19.12 -4.16 42.87
N LYS A 59 18.40 -3.03 42.79
CA LYS A 59 18.65 -1.88 43.66
C LYS A 59 18.33 -2.16 45.13
N ILE A 60 17.41 -3.09 45.41
CA ILE A 60 17.01 -3.48 46.76
C ILE A 60 17.89 -4.59 47.32
N THR A 61 18.44 -5.45 46.46
CA THR A 61 19.33 -6.55 46.87
C THR A 61 20.81 -6.17 46.92
N GLU A 62 21.17 -4.91 46.62
CA GLU A 62 22.55 -4.39 46.56
C GLU A 62 23.49 -5.18 45.62
N GLU A 63 22.94 -5.95 44.68
CA GLU A 63 23.73 -6.73 43.74
C GLU A 63 24.21 -5.88 42.56
N GLU A 64 25.43 -6.17 42.08
CA GLU A 64 26.02 -5.48 40.94
C GLU A 64 25.27 -5.82 39.64
N PHE A 65 24.91 -4.79 38.87
CA PHE A 65 24.05 -4.94 37.70
C PHE A 65 24.81 -5.56 36.52
N SER A 66 24.72 -6.89 36.36
CA SER A 66 25.37 -7.61 35.25
C SER A 66 24.64 -7.47 33.90
N GLY A 67 23.44 -6.89 33.86
CA GLY A 67 22.63 -6.71 32.65
C GLY A 67 21.26 -7.43 32.72
N PRO A 68 20.30 -7.07 31.84
CA PRO A 68 18.99 -7.71 31.83
C PRO A 68 19.09 -9.19 31.42
N PRO A 69 18.23 -10.06 31.97
CA PRO A 69 18.24 -11.49 31.67
C PRO A 69 18.03 -11.75 30.16
N MET A 70 18.77 -12.71 29.61
CA MET A 70 18.81 -13.01 28.17
C MET A 70 17.42 -13.28 27.57
N ASN A 71 16.49 -13.81 28.36
CA ASN A 71 15.12 -14.07 27.92
C ASN A 71 14.36 -12.77 27.56
N VAL A 72 14.56 -11.70 28.34
CA VAL A 72 13.94 -10.39 28.07
C VAL A 72 14.58 -9.70 26.87
N VAL A 73 15.88 -9.92 26.65
CA VAL A 73 16.57 -9.45 25.44
C VAL A 73 15.99 -10.12 24.19
N ALA A 74 15.70 -11.43 24.25
CA ALA A 74 15.05 -12.15 23.16
C ALA A 74 13.61 -11.64 22.89
N GLU A 75 12.81 -11.39 23.94
CA GLU A 75 11.48 -10.78 23.81
C GLU A 75 11.54 -9.38 23.16
N LEU A 76 12.50 -8.55 23.58
CA LEU A 76 12.72 -7.23 23.00
C LEU A 76 13.05 -7.31 21.50
N LEU A 77 13.96 -8.21 21.12
CA LEU A 77 14.34 -8.40 19.71
C LEU A 77 13.16 -8.90 18.87
N LEU A 78 12.37 -9.84 19.39
CA LEU A 78 11.16 -10.32 18.73
C LEU A 78 10.13 -9.21 18.55
N GLY A 79 9.85 -8.45 19.61
CA GLY A 79 8.94 -7.29 19.57
C GLY A 79 9.39 -6.24 18.55
N LEU A 80 10.70 -5.97 18.48
CA LEU A 80 11.29 -5.05 17.50
C LEU A 80 11.10 -5.54 16.06
N VAL A 81 11.35 -6.83 15.79
CA VAL A 81 11.18 -7.41 14.45
C VAL A 81 9.71 -7.35 14.02
N PHE A 82 8.77 -7.69 14.90
CA PHE A 82 7.34 -7.58 14.59
C PHE A 82 6.92 -6.14 14.34
N CYS A 83 7.42 -5.19 15.12
CA CYS A 83 7.10 -3.77 14.94
C CYS A 83 7.68 -3.22 13.65
N MET A 84 8.90 -3.61 13.26
CA MET A 84 9.48 -3.26 11.96
C MET A 84 8.69 -3.88 10.81
N TRP A 85 8.30 -5.15 10.91
CA TRP A 85 7.50 -5.83 9.90
C TRP A 85 6.15 -5.14 9.68
N ALA A 86 5.46 -4.76 10.77
CA ALA A 86 4.24 -3.97 10.70
C ALA A 86 4.49 -2.59 10.05
N GLY A 87 5.55 -1.90 10.45
CA GLY A 87 5.93 -0.60 9.90
C GLY A 87 6.26 -0.61 8.41
N LEU A 88 6.65 -1.75 7.84
CA LEU A 88 6.90 -1.93 6.41
C LEU A 88 5.65 -2.36 5.62
N THR A 89 4.67 -2.99 6.28
CA THR A 89 3.45 -3.50 5.64
C THR A 89 2.29 -2.49 5.70
N VAL A 90 2.27 -1.61 6.69
CA VAL A 90 1.25 -0.55 6.85
C VAL A 90 1.34 0.57 5.79
N PRO A 91 2.53 1.15 5.46
CA PRO A 91 2.62 2.09 4.36
C PRO A 91 2.39 1.31 3.06
N GLY A 92 1.19 1.47 2.50
CA GLY A 92 0.72 0.73 1.33
C GLY A 92 1.54 0.96 0.06
N LYS A 93 1.08 0.37 -1.05
CA LYS A 93 1.81 0.35 -2.32
C LYS A 93 2.22 1.75 -2.76
N PHE A 94 3.49 1.87 -3.15
CA PHE A 94 4.03 3.08 -3.78
C PHE A 94 3.25 3.41 -5.04
N LEU A 95 2.81 4.67 -5.16
CA LEU A 95 2.18 5.19 -6.36
C LEU A 95 3.23 5.43 -7.43
N SER A 96 2.86 5.17 -8.68
CA SER A 96 3.72 5.43 -9.83
C SER A 96 3.88 6.94 -10.08
N ILE A 97 5.14 7.39 -10.20
CA ILE A 97 5.50 8.77 -10.53
C ILE A 97 5.26 9.09 -12.01
N LEU A 98 5.10 8.07 -12.86
CA LEU A 98 4.88 8.27 -14.29
C LEU A 98 3.52 8.96 -14.53
N PRO A 99 3.46 10.10 -15.22
CA PRO A 99 2.24 10.90 -15.37
C PRO A 99 1.15 10.20 -16.19
N ASP A 100 1.50 9.21 -17.00
CA ASP A 100 0.55 8.42 -17.80
C ASP A 100 0.14 7.09 -17.13
N SER A 101 0.61 6.84 -15.90
CA SER A 101 0.18 5.64 -15.16
C SER A 101 -1.30 5.74 -14.77
N GLU A 102 -2.02 4.61 -14.79
CA GLU A 102 -3.46 4.60 -14.51
C GLU A 102 -3.81 5.16 -13.13
N GLU A 103 -2.91 5.03 -12.15
CA GLU A 103 -3.09 5.57 -10.79
C GLU A 103 -2.87 7.08 -10.69
N ASN A 104 -2.16 7.68 -11.65
CA ASN A 104 -1.89 9.12 -11.75
C ASN A 104 -2.72 9.81 -12.85
N ARG A 105 -3.81 9.18 -13.31
CA ARG A 105 -4.73 9.71 -14.34
C ARG A 105 -5.53 10.94 -13.87
N ILE A 106 -5.26 11.47 -12.68
CA ILE A 106 -5.84 12.75 -12.22
C ILE A 106 -5.14 13.93 -12.91
N VAL A 107 -3.92 13.74 -13.44
CA VAL A 107 -3.18 14.76 -14.23
C VAL A 107 -3.64 14.82 -15.69
N SER A 108 -4.38 13.82 -16.19
CA SER A 108 -5.22 14.05 -17.37
C SER A 108 -6.39 14.91 -16.91
N LEU A 109 -6.25 16.23 -17.11
CA LEU A 109 -7.26 17.23 -16.77
C LEU A 109 -8.66 16.66 -17.07
N PRO A 110 -9.69 16.91 -16.23
CA PRO A 110 -11.05 16.66 -16.65
C PRO A 110 -11.22 17.40 -17.98
N ALA A 111 -11.32 16.63 -19.06
CA ALA A 111 -11.54 17.21 -20.36
C ALA A 111 -12.92 17.84 -20.23
N ASN A 112 -12.96 19.15 -19.99
CA ASN A 112 -14.18 19.92 -20.19
C ASN A 112 -14.43 19.85 -21.69
N LEU A 113 -15.08 18.76 -22.11
CA LEU A 113 -15.29 18.41 -23.52
C LEU A 113 -15.97 19.57 -24.25
N ASP A 114 -16.77 20.35 -23.51
CA ASP A 114 -17.48 21.55 -23.96
C ASP A 114 -16.56 22.71 -24.34
N PHE A 115 -15.32 22.77 -23.85
CA PHE A 115 -14.33 23.81 -24.15
C PHE A 115 -13.10 23.27 -24.90
N MET A 116 -13.21 22.11 -25.54
CA MET A 116 -12.11 21.50 -26.28
C MET A 116 -11.73 22.35 -27.51
N SER A 117 -10.54 22.96 -27.49
CA SER A 117 -10.02 23.73 -28.64
C SER A 117 -9.24 22.85 -29.61
N PHE A 118 -9.68 22.79 -30.87
CA PHE A 118 -9.03 22.02 -31.93
C PHE A 118 -7.87 22.75 -32.61
N ASN A 119 -7.63 24.03 -32.28
CA ASN A 119 -6.49 24.80 -32.82
C ASN A 119 -5.32 24.82 -31.82
N HIS A 120 -4.72 23.66 -31.59
CA HIS A 120 -3.56 23.50 -30.71
C HIS A 120 -2.39 22.86 -31.46
N ARG A 121 -1.16 23.07 -30.96
CA ARG A 121 0.10 22.59 -31.56
C ARG A 121 0.17 21.05 -31.71
N GLY A 122 -0.69 20.32 -31.00
CA GLY A 122 -0.92 18.88 -31.13
C GLY A 122 -1.31 18.43 -32.54
N LYS A 123 -1.96 19.29 -33.33
CA LYS A 123 -2.38 18.99 -34.72
C LYS A 123 -1.19 18.70 -35.66
N VAL A 124 0.00 19.19 -35.32
CA VAL A 124 1.21 19.06 -36.14
C VAL A 124 1.93 17.73 -35.90
N PHE A 125 1.60 17.02 -34.80
CA PHE A 125 2.21 15.73 -34.52
C PHE A 125 1.51 14.62 -35.33
N PRO A 126 2.28 13.76 -36.03
CA PRO A 126 1.70 12.67 -36.80
C PRO A 126 1.03 11.65 -35.87
N LYS A 127 -0.21 11.25 -36.21
CA LYS A 127 -1.00 10.26 -35.47
C LYS A 127 -0.39 8.86 -35.45
N GLU A 128 0.68 8.64 -36.19
CA GLU A 128 1.33 7.34 -36.42
C GLU A 128 2.30 6.93 -35.30
N LEU A 129 2.70 7.87 -34.43
CA LEU A 129 3.57 7.56 -33.28
C LEU A 129 2.88 6.69 -32.22
N ASP A 130 1.55 6.63 -32.21
CA ASP A 130 0.76 5.86 -31.23
C ASP A 130 0.68 4.35 -31.55
N VAL A 131 0.96 3.95 -32.80
CA VAL A 131 0.88 2.53 -33.22
C VAL A 131 2.20 1.79 -32.95
N LYS A 132 3.33 2.51 -32.91
CA LYS A 132 4.67 1.90 -32.85
C LYS A 132 5.23 1.69 -31.44
N LEU A 133 4.52 2.11 -30.39
CA LEU A 133 4.89 1.93 -28.98
C LEU A 133 4.25 0.69 -28.33
N LYS A 134 3.54 -0.14 -29.10
CA LYS A 134 2.95 -1.43 -28.67
C LYS A 134 3.73 -2.67 -29.15
N LEU A 135 5.04 -2.57 -29.35
CA LEU A 135 5.90 -3.73 -29.65
C LEU A 135 6.87 -4.00 -28.50
#